data_AF-A0A061PEB6-F1
#
_entry.id   AF-A0A061PEB6-F1
#
_cell.length_a   1.000
_cell.length_b   1.000
_cell.length_c   1.000
_cell.angle_alpha   90.00
_cell.angle_beta   90.00
_cell.angle_gamma   90.00
#
_symmetry.space_group_name_H-M   'P 1'
#
loop_
_entity.id
_entity.type
_entity.pdbx_description
1 polymer ?
#
loop_
_entity_poly.entity_id
_entity_poly.type
_entity_poly.pdbx_seq_one_letter_code
_entity_poly.pdbx_strand_id
1 'polypeptide(L)'
;MITVKELNEARVRLHNTVHVTPVLTSNTLNKQANASVYIKSEHLQKTGSFKIRGATNCVMQAKEQGATHLIAASSGNHGQAVAYIARELGLKATIVIPEDANAAKEEAIRNYGAEVVHCGTTSEERIAHANELVDQLGATFIPPYDDTQIIAGQGTVGLEILSQVNNPEVVAVPIGGGGLISGVATAIKSIHPEVKIIGVEPPTLMIHDAHSNAGNAFPLMQPIPSQMDYVHLHPAQ
;
A
#
# COMPACT_ATOMS: atom_id res chain seq x y z
N MET A 1 -4.37 -6.23 14.04
CA MET A 1 -5.27 -5.09 13.70
C MET A 1 -4.64 -3.81 14.20
N ILE A 2 -4.51 -2.77 13.36
CA ILE A 2 -3.96 -1.46 13.76
C ILE A 2 -5.02 -0.59 14.47
N THR A 3 -4.59 0.41 15.22
CA THR A 3 -5.41 1.29 16.05
C THR A 3 -5.52 2.70 15.47
N VAL A 4 -6.52 3.46 15.91
CA VAL A 4 -6.68 4.89 15.58
C VAL A 4 -5.49 5.72 16.07
N LYS A 5 -4.87 5.30 17.17
CA LYS A 5 -3.65 5.94 17.69
C LYS A 5 -2.50 5.80 16.69
N GLU A 6 -2.21 4.58 16.24
CA GLU A 6 -1.15 4.30 15.24
C GLU A 6 -1.41 5.03 13.92
N LEU A 7 -2.67 5.17 13.49
CA LEU A 7 -3.05 5.96 12.31
C LEU A 7 -2.73 7.46 12.48
N ASN A 8 -2.99 8.03 13.65
CA ASN A 8 -2.68 9.43 13.93
C ASN A 8 -1.17 9.67 14.05
N GLU A 9 -0.45 8.76 14.71
CA GLU A 9 1.01 8.80 14.76
C GLU A 9 1.63 8.68 13.37
N ALA A 10 1.06 7.85 12.50
CA ALA A 10 1.42 7.80 11.09
C ALA A 10 1.19 9.16 10.42
N ARG A 11 -0.03 9.71 10.48
CA ARG A 11 -0.34 11.02 9.89
C ARG A 11 0.64 12.12 10.30
N VAL A 12 1.08 12.14 11.56
CA VAL A 12 2.11 13.09 12.04
C VAL A 12 3.45 12.85 11.36
N ARG A 13 3.96 11.61 11.34
CA ARG A 13 5.25 11.27 10.72
C ARG A 13 5.28 11.56 9.22
N LEU A 14 4.14 11.38 8.54
CA LEU A 14 4.02 11.59 7.09
C LEU A 14 3.92 13.06 6.66
N HIS A 15 3.57 13.99 7.56
CA HIS A 15 3.11 15.34 7.23
C HIS A 15 4.01 16.13 6.25
N ASN A 16 5.33 16.05 6.40
CA ASN A 16 6.28 16.79 5.54
C ASN A 16 6.78 15.97 4.34
N THR A 17 6.40 14.70 4.26
CA THR A 17 6.94 13.76 3.28
C THR A 17 5.95 13.49 2.16
N VAL A 18 4.66 13.34 2.45
CA VAL A 18 3.65 12.99 1.45
C VAL A 18 2.75 14.17 1.10
N HIS A 19 2.15 14.15 -0.08
CA HIS A 19 1.10 15.10 -0.44
C HIS A 19 -0.22 14.72 0.21
N VAL A 20 -1.00 15.72 0.64
CA VAL A 20 -2.44 15.56 0.79
C VAL A 20 -3.04 15.58 -0.61
N THR A 21 -3.30 14.41 -1.18
CA THR A 21 -3.72 14.28 -2.58
C THR A 21 -5.13 14.85 -2.78
N PRO A 22 -5.44 15.39 -3.96
CA PRO A 22 -6.76 15.94 -4.23
C PRO A 22 -7.82 14.84 -4.34
N VAL A 23 -9.07 15.24 -4.08
CA VAL A 23 -10.25 14.48 -4.48
C VAL A 23 -10.78 15.08 -5.77
N LEU A 24 -10.82 14.28 -6.83
CA LEU A 24 -11.38 14.69 -8.12
C LEU A 24 -12.84 14.23 -8.23
N THR A 25 -13.62 14.96 -9.02
CA THR A 25 -15.02 14.65 -9.34
C THR A 25 -15.23 14.63 -10.85
N SER A 26 -16.20 13.86 -11.33
CA SER A 26 -16.53 13.82 -12.77
C SER A 26 -18.03 13.76 -12.99
N ASN A 27 -18.58 14.77 -13.69
CA ASN A 27 -19.99 14.80 -14.06
C ASN A 27 -20.40 13.60 -14.92
N THR A 28 -19.48 13.08 -15.74
CA THR A 28 -19.73 11.87 -16.54
C THR A 28 -19.89 10.65 -15.65
N LEU A 29 -18.97 10.44 -14.70
CA LEU A 29 -19.04 9.31 -13.76
C LEU A 29 -20.27 9.43 -12.87
N ASN A 30 -20.62 10.65 -12.43
CA ASN A 30 -21.81 10.86 -11.62
C ASN A 30 -23.08 10.42 -12.33
N LYS A 31 -23.21 10.77 -13.61
CA LYS A 31 -24.35 10.35 -14.45
C LYS A 31 -24.38 8.85 -14.68
N GLN A 32 -23.23 8.23 -14.95
CA GLN A 32 -23.12 6.79 -15.20
C GLN A 32 -23.44 5.96 -13.95
N ALA A 33 -22.96 6.39 -12.78
CA ALA A 33 -23.19 5.71 -11.52
C ALA A 33 -24.54 6.10 -10.88
N ASN A 34 -25.23 7.11 -11.40
CA ASN A 34 -26.37 7.77 -10.75
C ASN A 34 -26.08 8.11 -9.27
N ALA A 35 -24.87 8.62 -9.01
CA ALA A 35 -24.34 8.88 -7.67
C ALA A 35 -23.31 10.02 -7.71
N SER A 36 -22.88 10.52 -6.54
CA SER A 36 -21.74 11.44 -6.45
C SER A 36 -20.44 10.64 -6.36
N VAL A 37 -19.62 10.67 -7.41
CA VAL A 37 -18.37 9.91 -7.49
C VAL A 37 -17.19 10.82 -7.18
N TYR A 38 -16.40 10.39 -6.20
CA TYR A 38 -15.19 11.04 -5.73
C TYR A 38 -13.98 10.13 -5.97
N ILE A 39 -12.88 10.70 -6.48
CA ILE A 39 -11.65 9.95 -6.80
C ILE A 39 -10.52 10.49 -5.93
N LYS A 40 -10.16 9.74 -4.89
CA LYS A 40 -8.98 10.02 -4.06
C LYS A 40 -7.72 9.73 -4.88
N SER A 41 -7.03 10.78 -5.34
CA SER A 41 -6.09 10.69 -6.46
C SER A 41 -4.66 10.35 -6.03
N GLU A 42 -4.46 9.16 -5.47
CA GLU A 42 -3.14 8.68 -5.03
C GLU A 42 -2.14 8.44 -6.17
N HIS A 43 -2.58 8.45 -7.44
CA HIS A 43 -1.67 8.48 -8.60
C HIS A 43 -0.88 9.79 -8.73
N LEU A 44 -1.36 10.88 -8.10
CA LEU A 44 -0.67 12.17 -8.00
C LEU A 44 0.23 12.28 -6.76
N GLN A 45 0.36 11.18 -6.00
CA GLN A 45 1.26 11.14 -4.86
C GLN A 45 2.72 11.09 -5.34
N LYS A 46 3.67 11.44 -4.45
CA LYS A 46 5.09 11.12 -4.66
C LYS A 46 5.25 9.65 -5.06
N THR A 47 6.21 9.39 -5.94
CA THR A 47 6.45 8.07 -6.55
C THR A 47 5.22 7.48 -7.28
N GLY A 48 4.22 8.30 -7.62
CA GLY A 48 3.07 7.94 -8.45
C GLY A 48 2.04 7.00 -7.80
N SER A 49 2.09 6.77 -6.49
CA SER A 49 1.11 5.92 -5.81
C SER A 49 1.06 6.12 -4.29
N PHE A 50 0.05 5.53 -3.65
CA PHE A 50 -0.10 5.54 -2.19
C PHE A 50 1.05 4.87 -1.42
N LYS A 51 1.87 4.02 -2.07
CA LYS A 51 2.87 3.19 -1.36
C LYS A 51 3.88 4.01 -0.56
N ILE A 52 4.16 5.25 -0.97
CA ILE A 52 5.05 6.15 -0.23
C ILE A 52 4.59 6.40 1.20
N ARG A 53 3.28 6.32 1.48
CA ARG A 53 2.73 6.57 2.81
C ARG A 53 3.20 5.51 3.81
N GLY A 54 2.89 4.24 3.53
CA GLY A 54 3.36 3.11 4.34
C GLY A 54 4.89 3.00 4.36
N ALA A 55 5.55 3.15 3.21
CA ALA A 55 7.01 3.09 3.15
C ALA A 55 7.65 4.16 4.05
N THR A 56 7.16 5.41 4.01
CA THR A 56 7.64 6.48 4.89
C THR A 56 7.43 6.13 6.36
N ASN A 57 6.23 5.64 6.69
CA ASN A 57 5.87 5.26 8.06
C ASN A 57 6.83 4.20 8.63
N CYS A 58 7.12 3.17 7.84
CA CYS A 58 7.97 2.05 8.23
C CYS A 58 9.45 2.47 8.28
N VAL A 59 9.93 3.14 7.23
CA VAL A 59 11.35 3.52 7.12
C VAL A 59 11.77 4.54 8.18
N MET A 60 10.93 5.53 8.51
CA MET A 60 11.26 6.48 9.57
C MET A 60 11.45 5.78 10.92
N GLN A 61 10.60 4.81 11.24
CA GLN A 61 10.72 4.04 12.48
C GLN A 61 11.93 3.10 12.45
N ALA A 62 12.19 2.43 11.32
CA ALA A 62 13.39 1.63 11.16
C ALA A 62 14.66 2.47 11.39
N LYS A 63 14.70 3.70 10.85
CA LYS A 63 15.79 4.65 11.07
C LYS A 63 15.94 5.04 12.54
N GLU A 64 14.83 5.35 13.22
CA GLU A 64 14.84 5.64 14.67
C GLU A 64 15.36 4.46 15.49
N GLN A 65 15.15 3.23 15.01
CA GLN A 65 15.67 2.00 15.60
C GLN A 65 17.13 1.68 15.17
N GLY A 66 17.78 2.56 14.40
CA GLY A 66 19.18 2.43 14.01
C GLY A 66 19.44 1.79 12.65
N ALA A 67 18.41 1.57 11.82
CA ALA A 67 18.61 1.05 10.47
C ALA A 67 19.44 2.03 9.63
N THR A 68 20.47 1.50 8.97
CA THR A 68 21.34 2.25 8.04
C THR A 68 21.23 1.75 6.59
N HIS A 69 20.71 0.53 6.41
CA HIS A 69 20.50 -0.13 5.13
C HIS A 69 19.12 -0.78 5.12
N LEU A 70 18.35 -0.51 4.06
CA LEU A 70 17.00 -1.02 3.87
C LEU A 70 16.95 -1.99 2.70
N ILE A 71 16.17 -3.06 2.82
CA ILE A 71 15.94 -4.02 1.73
C ILE A 71 14.45 -4.20 1.50
N ALA A 72 14.02 -4.19 0.24
CA ALA A 72 12.65 -4.49 -0.14
C ALA A 72 12.59 -5.35 -1.41
N ALA A 73 11.57 -6.20 -1.51
CA ALA A 73 11.36 -7.07 -2.66
C ALA A 73 10.17 -6.57 -3.52
N SER A 74 10.44 -5.66 -4.46
CA SER A 74 9.41 -5.15 -5.39
C SER A 74 10.01 -4.33 -6.54
N SER A 75 9.72 -4.70 -7.79
CA SER A 75 9.97 -3.83 -8.96
C SER A 75 8.94 -2.72 -9.14
N GLY A 76 7.90 -2.67 -8.31
CA GLY A 76 6.75 -1.79 -8.51
C GLY A 76 6.77 -0.56 -7.62
N ASN A 77 5.55 -0.10 -7.34
CA ASN A 77 5.28 1.07 -6.50
C ASN A 77 5.96 1.02 -5.13
N HIS A 78 6.08 -0.17 -4.52
CA HIS A 78 6.72 -0.30 -3.20
C HIS A 78 8.23 -0.11 -3.26
N GLY A 79 8.91 -0.72 -4.25
CA GLY A 79 10.35 -0.56 -4.43
C GLY A 79 10.73 0.91 -4.67
N GLN A 80 9.96 1.59 -5.52
CA GLN A 80 10.13 3.04 -5.76
C GLN A 80 9.90 3.87 -4.49
N ALA A 81 8.85 3.56 -3.72
CA ALA A 81 8.55 4.25 -2.47
C ALA A 81 9.68 4.10 -1.43
N VAL A 82 10.21 2.88 -1.24
CA VAL A 82 11.32 2.61 -0.32
C VAL A 82 12.60 3.28 -0.81
N ALA A 83 12.93 3.17 -2.10
CA ALA A 83 14.10 3.82 -2.68
C ALA A 83 14.06 5.34 -2.52
N TYR A 84 12.90 5.95 -2.81
CA TYR A 84 12.71 7.39 -2.64
C TYR A 84 12.92 7.82 -1.19
N ILE A 85 12.24 7.20 -0.23
CA ILE A 85 12.34 7.66 1.17
C ILE A 85 13.72 7.35 1.78
N ALA A 86 14.38 6.27 1.37
CA ALA A 86 15.74 5.98 1.77
C ALA A 86 16.69 7.12 1.38
N ARG A 87 16.59 7.59 0.13
CA ARG A 87 17.36 8.73 -0.37
C ARG A 87 17.11 10.00 0.44
N GLU A 88 15.85 10.36 0.64
CA GLU A 88 15.49 11.58 1.40
C GLU A 88 16.03 11.55 2.84
N LEU A 89 16.19 10.35 3.42
CA LEU A 89 16.68 10.15 4.78
C LEU A 89 18.18 9.83 4.86
N GLY A 90 18.89 9.77 3.72
CA GLY A 90 20.32 9.44 3.66
C GLY A 90 20.65 7.99 4.04
N LEU A 91 19.73 7.05 3.79
CA LEU A 91 19.89 5.62 4.05
C LEU A 91 20.28 4.87 2.77
N LYS A 92 20.99 3.76 2.92
CA LYS A 92 21.19 2.82 1.80
C LYS A 92 19.91 2.03 1.55
N ALA A 93 19.61 1.76 0.28
CA ALA A 93 18.51 0.88 -0.09
C ALA A 93 18.93 -0.09 -1.18
N THR A 94 18.58 -1.36 -1.00
CA THR A 94 18.69 -2.40 -2.03
C THR A 94 17.30 -2.93 -2.34
N ILE A 95 16.92 -2.90 -3.61
CA ILE A 95 15.61 -3.36 -4.07
C ILE A 95 15.79 -4.63 -4.90
N VAL A 96 15.22 -5.73 -4.39
CA VAL A 96 15.19 -7.01 -5.09
C VAL A 96 14.02 -7.01 -6.08
N ILE A 97 14.32 -7.18 -7.36
CA ILE A 97 13.35 -7.14 -8.48
C ILE A 97 13.43 -8.42 -9.30
N PRO A 98 12.38 -8.79 -10.06
CA PRO A 98 12.47 -9.96 -10.91
C PRO A 98 13.40 -9.71 -12.10
N GLU A 99 13.92 -10.80 -12.65
CA GLU A 99 14.74 -10.78 -13.87
C GLU A 99 14.01 -10.19 -15.08
N ASP A 100 12.68 -10.34 -15.14
CA ASP A 100 11.81 -9.82 -16.20
C ASP A 100 11.18 -8.45 -15.88
N ALA A 101 11.74 -7.72 -14.91
CA ALA A 101 11.23 -6.41 -14.53
C ALA A 101 11.21 -5.43 -15.71
N ASN A 102 10.12 -4.68 -15.83
CA ASN A 102 10.01 -3.60 -16.83
C ASN A 102 11.12 -2.56 -16.61
N ALA A 103 11.91 -2.29 -17.66
CA ALA A 103 13.06 -1.39 -17.61
C ALA A 103 12.73 0.00 -17.06
N ALA A 104 11.57 0.58 -17.40
CA ALA A 104 11.18 1.90 -16.90
C ALA A 104 10.95 1.91 -15.38
N LYS A 105 10.47 0.79 -14.81
CA LYS A 105 10.28 0.66 -13.36
C LYS A 105 11.59 0.45 -12.63
N GLU A 106 12.51 -0.31 -13.21
CA GLU A 106 13.87 -0.47 -12.69
C GLU A 106 14.62 0.86 -12.71
N GLU A 107 14.56 1.58 -13.82
CA GLU A 107 15.20 2.89 -13.97
C GLU A 107 14.69 3.88 -12.93
N ALA A 108 13.38 3.91 -12.66
CA ALA A 108 12.81 4.74 -11.60
C ALA A 108 13.41 4.43 -10.22
N ILE A 109 13.63 3.15 -9.88
CA ILE A 109 14.27 2.74 -8.63
C ILE A 109 15.73 3.21 -8.59
N ARG A 110 16.50 3.00 -9.66
CA ARG A 110 17.90 3.43 -9.76
C ARG A 110 18.04 4.94 -9.69
N ASN A 111 17.11 5.69 -10.29
CA ASN A 111 17.10 7.16 -10.25
C ASN A 111 16.81 7.73 -8.85
N TYR A 112 16.23 6.92 -7.95
CA TYR A 112 16.18 7.25 -6.52
C TYR A 112 17.45 6.86 -5.75
N GLY A 113 18.47 6.33 -6.42
CA GLY A 113 19.78 6.02 -5.82
C GLY A 113 19.83 4.69 -5.09
N ALA A 114 18.83 3.82 -5.25
CA ALA A 114 18.87 2.48 -4.69
C ALA A 114 19.68 1.51 -5.55
N GLU A 115 20.35 0.58 -4.89
CA GLU A 115 20.91 -0.60 -5.53
C GLU A 115 19.78 -1.52 -5.97
N VAL A 116 19.95 -2.17 -7.12
CA VAL A 116 18.97 -3.11 -7.66
C VAL A 116 19.64 -4.46 -7.80
N VAL A 117 18.96 -5.48 -7.26
CA VAL A 117 19.37 -6.88 -7.35
C VAL A 117 18.26 -7.65 -8.08
N HIS A 118 18.62 -8.34 -9.16
CA HIS A 118 17.68 -9.20 -9.88
C HIS A 118 17.67 -10.59 -9.24
N CYS A 119 16.48 -11.13 -9.00
CA CYS A 119 16.31 -12.48 -8.48
C CYS A 119 14.98 -13.08 -8.92
N GLY A 120 15.04 -14.22 -9.61
CA GLY A 120 13.88 -15.02 -9.97
C GLY A 120 12.81 -14.25 -10.74
N THR A 121 11.62 -14.84 -10.82
CA THR A 121 10.45 -14.21 -11.46
C THR A 121 9.24 -14.15 -10.53
N THR A 122 9.23 -14.97 -9.47
CA THR A 122 8.15 -15.01 -8.49
C THR A 122 8.40 -14.09 -7.28
N SER A 123 7.33 -13.71 -6.59
CA SER A 123 7.45 -12.93 -5.35
C SER A 123 8.11 -13.74 -4.22
N GLU A 124 7.90 -15.06 -4.19
CA GLU A 124 8.47 -15.94 -3.17
C GLU A 124 10.00 -15.98 -3.27
N GLU A 125 10.55 -16.20 -4.46
CA GLU A 125 12.00 -16.19 -4.71
C GLU A 125 12.63 -14.86 -4.27
N ARG A 126 12.01 -13.73 -4.66
CA ARG A 126 12.52 -12.40 -4.30
C ARG A 126 12.48 -12.12 -2.81
N ILE A 127 11.42 -12.55 -2.12
CA ILE A 127 11.31 -12.36 -0.67
C ILE A 127 12.33 -13.24 0.05
N ALA A 128 12.49 -14.50 -0.36
CA ALA A 128 13.50 -15.40 0.18
C ALA A 128 14.91 -14.78 0.04
N HIS A 129 15.26 -14.33 -1.16
CA HIS A 129 16.57 -13.72 -1.41
C HIS A 129 16.75 -12.38 -0.68
N ALA A 130 15.70 -11.56 -0.58
CA ALA A 130 15.76 -10.34 0.21
C ALA A 130 16.05 -10.60 1.70
N ASN A 131 15.52 -11.68 2.27
CA ASN A 131 15.81 -12.08 3.65
C ASN A 131 17.26 -12.57 3.81
N GLU A 132 17.80 -13.32 2.83
CA GLU A 132 19.22 -13.70 2.83
C GLU A 132 20.13 -12.47 2.85
N LEU A 133 19.82 -11.47 2.02
CA LEU A 133 20.59 -10.22 1.98
C LEU A 133 20.47 -9.41 3.27
N VAL A 134 19.32 -9.48 3.95
CA VAL A 134 19.12 -8.83 5.25
C VAL A 134 20.11 -9.38 6.27
N ASP A 135 20.23 -10.71 6.36
CA ASP A 135 21.16 -11.37 7.28
C ASP A 135 22.62 -11.08 6.91
N GLN A 136 22.95 -11.09 5.61
CA GLN A 136 24.31 -10.88 5.12
C GLN A 136 24.81 -9.43 5.31
N LEU A 137 23.91 -8.46 5.13
CA LEU A 137 24.27 -7.03 5.12
C LEU A 137 23.93 -6.31 6.43
N GLY A 138 23.30 -6.99 7.39
CA GLY A 138 22.78 -6.37 8.61
C GLY A 138 21.75 -5.28 8.31
N ALA A 139 20.94 -5.49 7.26
CA ALA A 139 19.96 -4.54 6.78
C ALA A 139 18.59 -4.73 7.47
N THR A 140 17.63 -3.85 7.19
CA THR A 140 16.25 -3.98 7.65
C THR A 140 15.33 -4.24 6.47
N PHE A 141 14.56 -5.33 6.52
CA PHE A 141 13.53 -5.61 5.53
C PHE A 141 12.36 -4.65 5.68
N ILE A 142 11.87 -4.08 4.57
CA ILE A 142 10.70 -3.20 4.53
C ILE A 142 9.55 -3.92 3.79
N PRO A 143 8.55 -4.46 4.52
CA PRO A 143 7.47 -5.24 3.93
C PRO A 143 6.60 -4.42 2.97
N PRO A 144 6.04 -5.03 1.92
CA PRO A 144 5.18 -4.31 0.97
C PRO A 144 3.75 -4.08 1.44
N TYR A 145 3.23 -4.83 2.42
CA TYR A 145 1.86 -4.72 2.91
C TYR A 145 1.59 -5.33 4.29
N ASP A 146 2.12 -6.53 4.60
CA ASP A 146 1.79 -7.29 5.82
C ASP A 146 2.64 -6.84 7.01
N ASP A 147 2.45 -5.58 7.40
CA ASP A 147 3.13 -4.95 8.52
C ASP A 147 2.25 -3.82 9.07
N THR A 148 2.14 -3.74 10.40
CA THR A 148 1.28 -2.76 11.05
C THR A 148 1.69 -1.32 10.74
N GLN A 149 2.99 -1.05 10.57
CA GLN A 149 3.49 0.27 10.22
C GLN A 149 3.16 0.60 8.76
N ILE A 150 3.30 -0.36 7.84
CA ILE A 150 2.87 -0.15 6.45
C ILE A 150 1.37 0.15 6.41
N ILE A 151 0.54 -0.67 7.05
CA ILE A 151 -0.92 -0.52 7.08
C ILE A 151 -1.31 0.83 7.69
N ALA A 152 -0.70 1.23 8.82
CA ALA A 152 -0.98 2.51 9.46
C ALA A 152 -0.64 3.71 8.55
N GLY A 153 0.49 3.65 7.84
CA GLY A 153 0.84 4.66 6.85
C GLY A 153 -0.18 4.72 5.71
N GLN A 154 -0.57 3.58 5.13
CA GLN A 154 -1.58 3.56 4.05
C GLN A 154 -2.95 4.06 4.54
N GLY A 155 -3.30 3.80 5.79
CA GLY A 155 -4.58 4.23 6.39
C GLY A 155 -4.72 5.75 6.52
N THR A 156 -3.64 6.52 6.41
CA THR A 156 -3.72 7.98 6.32
C THR A 156 -4.55 8.45 5.11
N VAL A 157 -4.66 7.63 4.05
CA VAL A 157 -5.60 7.86 2.95
C VAL A 157 -7.05 7.95 3.46
N GLY A 158 -7.45 7.06 4.38
CA GLY A 158 -8.79 7.07 4.98
C GLY A 158 -9.04 8.33 5.82
N LEU A 159 -8.04 8.79 6.57
CA LEU A 159 -8.15 10.05 7.33
C LEU A 159 -8.34 11.26 6.41
N GLU A 160 -7.64 11.29 5.26
CA GLU A 160 -7.81 12.34 4.27
C GLU A 160 -9.17 12.27 3.55
N ILE A 161 -9.69 11.07 3.27
CA ILE A 161 -11.04 10.91 2.72
C ILE A 161 -12.08 11.53 3.67
N LEU A 162 -11.99 11.23 4.97
CA LEU A 162 -12.92 11.77 5.97
C LEU A 162 -12.85 13.30 6.11
N SER A 163 -11.71 13.91 5.81
CA SER A 163 -11.56 15.37 5.86
C SER A 163 -11.93 16.08 4.56
N GLN A 164 -11.94 15.36 3.43
CA GLN A 164 -12.16 15.94 2.09
C GLN A 164 -13.53 15.61 1.48
N VAL A 165 -14.20 14.54 1.94
CA VAL A 165 -15.50 14.09 1.44
C VAL A 165 -16.51 14.09 2.57
N ASN A 166 -17.58 14.86 2.42
CA ASN A 166 -18.65 14.92 3.40
C ASN A 166 -19.52 13.66 3.30
N ASN A 167 -19.67 12.93 4.42
CA ASN A 167 -20.57 11.79 4.58
C ASN A 167 -20.49 10.73 3.45
N PRO A 168 -19.33 10.10 3.21
CA PRO A 168 -19.22 9.05 2.20
C PRO A 168 -20.07 7.84 2.59
N GLU A 169 -20.93 7.34 1.71
CA GLU A 169 -21.75 6.13 1.98
C GLU A 169 -21.00 4.83 1.67
N VAL A 170 -20.15 4.87 0.65
CA VAL A 170 -19.38 3.73 0.14
C VAL A 170 -17.97 4.18 -0.22
N VAL A 171 -16.96 3.39 0.17
CA VAL A 171 -15.57 3.57 -0.25
C VAL A 171 -15.05 2.28 -0.86
N ALA A 172 -14.82 2.32 -2.17
CA ALA A 172 -14.20 1.24 -2.92
C ALA A 172 -12.67 1.36 -2.86
N VAL A 173 -11.98 0.27 -2.55
CA VAL A 173 -10.52 0.23 -2.37
C VAL A 173 -9.94 -0.95 -3.14
N PRO A 174 -8.92 -0.73 -4.00
CA PRO A 174 -8.25 -1.83 -4.68
C PRO A 174 -7.51 -2.72 -3.68
N ILE A 175 -7.60 -4.04 -3.88
CA ILE A 175 -6.93 -5.03 -3.05
C ILE A 175 -5.80 -5.70 -3.85
N GLY A 176 -4.70 -5.93 -3.14
CA GLY A 176 -3.63 -6.84 -3.50
C GLY A 176 -3.25 -7.61 -2.24
N GLY A 177 -2.16 -7.24 -1.57
CA GLY A 177 -1.84 -7.79 -0.24
C GLY A 177 -2.66 -7.20 0.93
N GLY A 178 -3.82 -6.58 0.69
CA GLY A 178 -4.71 -6.04 1.74
C GLY A 178 -4.24 -4.79 2.51
N GLY A 179 -2.98 -4.36 2.44
CA GLY A 179 -2.47 -3.29 3.30
C GLY A 179 -3.18 -1.93 3.18
N LEU A 180 -3.60 -1.53 1.97
CA LEU A 180 -4.34 -0.29 1.76
C LEU A 180 -5.75 -0.35 2.37
N ILE A 181 -6.53 -1.38 2.02
CA ILE A 181 -7.91 -1.50 2.48
C ILE A 181 -7.99 -1.67 4.00
N SER A 182 -7.07 -2.42 4.61
CA SER A 182 -7.00 -2.57 6.07
C SER A 182 -6.80 -1.22 6.76
N GLY A 183 -5.90 -0.38 6.23
CA GLY A 183 -5.66 0.96 6.76
C GLY A 183 -6.86 1.90 6.58
N VAL A 184 -7.39 1.97 5.36
CA VAL A 184 -8.54 2.83 5.03
C VAL A 184 -9.78 2.44 5.83
N ALA A 185 -10.07 1.15 5.93
CA ALA A 185 -11.20 0.65 6.70
C ALA A 185 -11.08 0.98 8.19
N THR A 186 -9.88 0.79 8.78
CA THR A 186 -9.66 1.14 10.18
C THR A 186 -9.93 2.63 10.42
N ALA A 187 -9.41 3.50 9.55
CA ALA A 187 -9.62 4.94 9.67
C ALA A 187 -11.11 5.32 9.58
N ILE A 188 -11.79 4.85 8.53
CA ILE A 188 -13.19 5.22 8.25
C ILE A 188 -14.14 4.62 9.28
N LYS A 189 -14.06 3.32 9.55
CA LYS A 189 -14.97 2.63 10.46
C LYS A 189 -14.85 3.10 11.92
N SER A 190 -13.72 3.69 12.29
CA SER A 190 -13.53 4.26 13.63
C SER A 190 -14.36 5.52 13.90
N ILE A 191 -14.79 6.22 12.84
CA ILE A 191 -15.59 7.46 12.93
C ILE A 191 -17.00 7.22 12.38
N HIS A 192 -17.10 6.53 11.25
CA HIS A 192 -18.34 6.24 10.53
C HIS A 192 -18.48 4.73 10.27
N PRO A 193 -18.91 3.95 11.28
CA PRO A 193 -19.04 2.50 11.17
C PRO A 193 -20.07 2.05 10.12
N GLU A 194 -21.01 2.92 9.73
CA GLU A 194 -22.04 2.69 8.73
C GLU A 194 -21.52 2.67 7.28
N VAL A 195 -20.37 3.30 7.00
CA VAL A 195 -19.82 3.42 5.63
C VAL A 195 -19.43 2.05 5.12
N LYS A 196 -19.89 1.67 3.93
CA LYS A 196 -19.50 0.39 3.32
C LYS A 196 -18.09 0.49 2.75
N ILE A 197 -17.21 -0.42 3.14
CA ILE A 197 -15.88 -0.55 2.54
C ILE A 197 -15.92 -1.73 1.58
N ILE A 198 -15.67 -1.46 0.31
CA ILE A 198 -15.74 -2.46 -0.76
C ILE A 198 -14.34 -2.76 -1.28
N GLY A 199 -13.93 -4.02 -1.17
CA GLY A 199 -12.73 -4.53 -1.79
C GLY A 199 -12.89 -4.75 -3.29
N VAL A 200 -11.93 -4.31 -4.09
CA VAL A 200 -11.95 -4.49 -5.55
C VAL A 200 -10.69 -5.21 -6.02
N GLU A 201 -10.88 -6.35 -6.68
CA GLU A 201 -9.81 -7.21 -7.21
C GLU A 201 -9.98 -7.49 -8.71
N PRO A 202 -8.89 -7.73 -9.44
CA PRO A 202 -8.98 -8.23 -10.80
C PRO A 202 -9.45 -9.70 -10.78
N PRO A 203 -10.27 -10.15 -11.76
CA PRO A 203 -10.82 -11.51 -11.79
C PRO A 203 -9.75 -12.61 -11.84
N THR A 204 -8.53 -12.28 -12.26
CA THR A 204 -7.42 -13.23 -12.43
C THR A 204 -6.64 -13.49 -11.13
N LEU A 205 -6.89 -12.72 -10.06
CA LEU A 205 -6.18 -12.83 -8.77
C LEU A 205 -7.18 -13.07 -7.63
N MET A 206 -8.11 -14.01 -7.79
CA MET A 206 -9.13 -14.34 -6.78
C MET A 206 -8.50 -14.92 -5.50
N ILE A 207 -7.91 -14.06 -4.68
CA ILE A 207 -7.29 -14.43 -3.41
C ILE A 207 -8.35 -14.40 -2.30
N HIS A 208 -9.37 -13.53 -2.40
CA HIS A 208 -10.26 -13.26 -1.26
C HIS A 208 -11.66 -13.90 -1.32
N ASP A 209 -12.18 -14.26 -2.50
CA ASP A 209 -13.53 -14.85 -2.63
C ASP A 209 -13.58 -16.35 -2.30
N ALA A 210 -12.43 -17.01 -2.20
CA ALA A 210 -12.34 -18.38 -1.70
C ALA A 210 -12.84 -18.51 -0.24
N HIS A 211 -12.91 -17.41 0.53
CA HIS A 211 -13.25 -17.44 1.95
C HIS A 211 -14.71 -17.03 2.26
N SER A 212 -15.40 -16.34 1.34
CA SER A 212 -16.81 -16.01 1.51
C SER A 212 -17.72 -17.23 1.26
N ASN A 213 -17.24 -18.26 0.54
CA ASN A 213 -18.03 -19.44 0.17
C ASN A 213 -17.34 -20.82 0.35
N ALA A 214 -16.07 -20.92 0.75
CA ALA A 214 -15.45 -22.23 0.99
C ALA A 214 -14.52 -22.23 2.21
N GLY A 215 -14.75 -23.17 3.13
CA GLY A 215 -13.76 -23.49 4.15
C GLY A 215 -12.48 -24.00 3.50
N ASN A 216 -11.35 -23.40 3.88
CA ASN A 216 -9.98 -23.78 3.54
C ASN A 216 -9.55 -23.65 2.07
N ALA A 217 -8.80 -22.59 1.76
CA ALA A 217 -7.43 -22.68 1.24
C ALA A 217 -6.85 -21.26 1.03
N PHE A 218 -5.58 -21.08 1.39
CA PHE A 218 -4.72 -19.88 1.38
C PHE A 218 -4.75 -19.02 2.66
N PRO A 219 -3.67 -19.01 3.47
CA PRO A 219 -3.64 -18.27 4.72
C PRO A 219 -3.51 -16.77 4.46
N LEU A 220 -4.57 -16.03 4.76
CA LEU A 220 -4.43 -14.64 5.19
C LEU A 220 -3.75 -14.66 6.57
N MET A 221 -2.56 -14.07 6.71
CA MET A 221 -1.82 -14.05 7.99
C MET A 221 -2.42 -13.09 9.04
N GLN A 222 -3.52 -12.38 8.73
CA GLN A 222 -4.36 -11.67 9.70
C GLN A 222 -5.84 -11.71 9.25
N PRO A 223 -6.81 -11.85 10.17
CA PRO A 223 -8.22 -11.82 9.81
C PRO A 223 -8.63 -10.44 9.27
N ILE A 224 -9.22 -10.42 8.07
CA ILE A 224 -9.88 -9.25 7.52
C ILE A 224 -11.11 -8.96 8.39
N PRO A 225 -11.37 -7.71 8.81
CA PRO A 225 -12.55 -7.36 9.58
C PRO A 225 -13.83 -7.86 8.89
N SER A 226 -14.75 -8.48 9.64
CA SER A 226 -16.01 -9.09 9.18
C SER A 226 -17.05 -8.13 8.59
N GLN A 227 -16.64 -6.91 8.22
CA GLN A 227 -17.49 -5.80 7.79
C GLN A 227 -17.13 -5.27 6.39
N MET A 228 -16.44 -6.07 5.56
CA MET A 228 -16.09 -5.71 4.18
C MET A 228 -16.91 -6.52 3.17
N ASP A 229 -17.43 -5.82 2.17
CA ASP A 229 -18.06 -6.41 0.99
C ASP A 229 -17.03 -6.48 -0.17
N TYR A 230 -17.22 -7.40 -1.14
CA TYR A 230 -16.28 -7.61 -2.26
C TYR A 230 -16.99 -7.50 -3.61
N VAL A 231 -16.30 -6.92 -4.60
CA VAL A 231 -16.79 -6.85 -5.99
C VAL A 231 -15.63 -7.12 -6.97
N HIS A 232 -15.87 -7.99 -7.94
CA HIS A 232 -14.93 -8.28 -9.04
C HIS A 232 -15.18 -7.39 -10.24
N LEU A 233 -14.12 -6.81 -10.80
CA LEU A 233 -14.22 -6.07 -12.05
C LEU A 233 -14.19 -7.04 -13.24
N HIS A 234 -15.35 -7.38 -13.80
CA HIS A 234 -15.38 -8.08 -15.08
C HIS A 234 -14.79 -7.19 -16.18
N PRO A 235 -14.06 -7.74 -17.17
CA PRO A 235 -13.63 -6.98 -18.33
C PRO A 235 -14.85 -6.31 -18.96
N ALA A 236 -14.74 -5.02 -19.30
CA ALA A 236 -15.76 -4.36 -20.11
C ALA A 236 -15.91 -5.14 -21.43
N GLN A 237 -17.14 -5.59 -21.71
CA GLN A 237 -17.50 -6.20 -23.00
C GLN A 237 -17.39 -5.19 -24.13
#